data_AF-A0A7K2JM07-F1
#
_entry.id   AF-A0A7K2JM07-F1
#
_cell.length_a   1.000
_cell.length_b   1.000
_cell.length_c   1.000
_cell.angle_alpha   90.00
_cell.angle_beta   90.00
_cell.angle_gamma   90.00
#
_symmetry.space_group_name_H-M   'P 1'
#
loop_
_entity.id
_entity.type
_entity.pdbx_description
1 polymer ?
#
loop_
_entity_poly.entity_id
_entity_poly.type
_entity_poly.pdbx_seq_one_letter_code
_entity_poly.pdbx_strand_id
1 'polypeptide(L)'
;FTDEPVTDEQVQAIYDLVKYGPTAFNQSPLRITLVRSPEARERLVQHMAEGNRPKTAAAPLVAILSADNEFHDELPQLFPHFPQAKDAFFSERPVREGAATLNAALQAAYFIVGVRAAG
;
A
#
# COMPACT_ATOMS: atom_id res chain seq x y z
N PHE A 1 -8.54 -19.43 5.54
CA PHE A 1 -9.38 -18.24 5.77
C PHE A 1 -10.76 -18.73 6.18
N THR A 2 -11.54 -17.90 6.87
CA THR A 2 -12.98 -18.15 7.07
C THR A 2 -13.74 -17.69 5.81
N ASP A 3 -15.00 -18.07 5.69
CA ASP A 3 -15.89 -17.59 4.63
C ASP A 3 -16.53 -16.23 4.98
N GLU A 4 -16.22 -15.68 6.17
CA GLU A 4 -16.71 -14.39 6.61
C GLU A 4 -16.07 -13.26 5.80
N PRO A 5 -16.86 -12.31 5.27
CA PRO A 5 -16.32 -11.19 4.52
C PRO A 5 -15.58 -10.23 5.46
N VAL A 6 -14.48 -9.66 4.99
CA VAL A 6 -13.83 -8.54 5.69
C VAL A 6 -14.66 -7.29 5.48
N THR A 7 -15.19 -6.69 6.54
CA THR A 7 -16.10 -5.53 6.43
C THR A 7 -15.34 -4.23 6.15
N ASP A 8 -16.06 -3.17 5.79
CA ASP A 8 -15.46 -1.85 5.60
C ASP A 8 -15.00 -1.26 6.94
N GLU A 9 -15.69 -1.55 8.04
CA GLU A 9 -15.27 -1.15 9.40
C GLU A 9 -13.93 -1.77 9.78
N GLN A 10 -13.71 -3.05 9.44
CA GLN A 10 -12.43 -3.71 9.70
C GLN A 10 -11.30 -3.09 8.86
N VAL A 11 -11.57 -2.79 7.58
CA VAL A 11 -10.60 -2.09 6.72
C VAL A 11 -10.29 -0.69 7.25
N GLN A 12 -11.31 0.03 7.71
CA GLN A 12 -11.14 1.35 8.32
C GLN A 12 -10.32 1.28 9.60
N ALA A 13 -10.56 0.29 10.46
CA ALA A 13 -9.77 0.07 11.67
C ALA A 13 -8.29 -0.20 11.36
N ILE A 14 -8.01 -1.01 10.33
CA ILE A 14 -6.64 -1.23 9.85
C ILE A 14 -6.02 0.08 9.36
N TYR A 15 -6.75 0.84 8.53
CA TYR A 15 -6.29 2.14 8.04
C TYR A 15 -5.96 3.11 9.19
N ASP A 16 -6.84 3.21 10.19
CA ASP A 16 -6.64 4.10 11.33
C ASP A 16 -5.41 3.74 12.17
N LEU A 17 -5.04 2.46 12.22
CA LEU A 17 -3.82 2.00 12.87
C LEU A 17 -2.55 2.38 12.09
N VAL A 18 -2.60 2.42 10.76
CA VAL A 18 -1.39 2.46 9.90
C VAL A 18 -1.19 3.77 9.16
N LYS A 19 -2.21 4.63 9.05
CA LYS A 19 -2.20 5.86 8.24
C LYS A 19 -1.10 6.86 8.62
N TYR A 20 -0.59 6.80 9.86
CA TYR A 20 0.50 7.63 10.34
C TYR A 20 1.85 6.89 10.39
N GLY A 21 1.97 5.77 9.66
CA GLY A 21 3.23 5.06 9.50
C GLY A 21 4.32 5.97 8.93
N PRO A 22 5.56 5.89 9.44
CA PRO A 22 6.61 6.85 9.09
C PRO A 22 7.11 6.64 7.66
N THR A 23 7.44 7.75 6.99
CA THR A 23 8.19 7.78 5.72
C THR A 23 9.12 8.98 5.70
N ALA A 24 10.21 8.92 4.95
CA ALA A 24 11.05 10.09 4.72
C ALA A 24 10.20 11.20 4.06
N PHE A 25 10.39 12.45 4.48
CA PHE A 25 9.64 13.61 3.98
C PHE A 25 8.10 13.50 4.06
N ASN A 26 7.56 12.59 4.88
CA ASN A 26 6.13 12.28 4.90
C ASN A 26 5.57 11.87 3.51
N GLN A 27 6.43 11.36 2.63
CA GLN A 27 6.15 11.21 1.20
C GLN A 27 5.03 10.19 0.89
N SER A 28 4.75 9.26 1.81
CA SER A 28 3.58 8.35 1.80
C SER A 28 3.30 7.65 0.44
N PRO A 29 4.25 6.90 -0.14
CA PRO A 29 4.11 6.37 -1.50
C PRO A 29 3.29 5.09 -1.60
N LEU A 30 2.93 4.43 -0.49
CA LEU A 30 2.13 3.22 -0.53
C LEU A 30 0.73 3.50 -1.10
N ARG A 31 0.30 2.63 -2.02
CA ARG A 31 -1.09 2.54 -2.49
C ARG A 31 -1.61 1.14 -2.21
N ILE A 32 -2.85 1.06 -1.75
CA ILE A 32 -3.49 -0.19 -1.35
C ILE A 32 -4.74 -0.38 -2.21
N THR A 33 -4.76 -1.41 -3.04
CA THR A 33 -5.94 -1.78 -3.81
C THR A 33 -6.59 -3.01 -3.19
N LEU A 34 -7.87 -2.88 -2.82
CA LEU A 34 -8.65 -3.95 -2.22
C LEU A 34 -9.41 -4.73 -3.30
N VAL A 35 -9.11 -6.02 -3.41
CA VAL A 35 -9.75 -6.96 -4.33
C VAL A 35 -10.76 -7.79 -3.55
N ARG A 36 -12.03 -7.37 -3.60
CA ARG A 36 -13.13 -7.97 -2.83
C ARG A 36 -13.95 -8.99 -3.62
N SER A 37 -14.24 -8.71 -4.89
CA SER A 37 -15.16 -9.54 -5.67
C SER A 37 -14.49 -10.84 -6.16
N PRO A 38 -15.24 -11.95 -6.30
CA PRO A 38 -14.72 -13.18 -6.89
C PRO A 38 -14.11 -12.97 -8.27
N GLU A 39 -14.76 -12.18 -9.14
CA GLU A 39 -14.33 -11.94 -10.51
C GLU A 39 -13.01 -11.14 -10.56
N ALA A 40 -12.86 -10.13 -9.69
CA ALA A 40 -11.62 -9.36 -9.58
C ALA A 40 -10.48 -10.24 -9.04
N ARG A 41 -10.79 -11.15 -8.10
CA ARG A 41 -9.83 -12.11 -7.54
C ARG A 41 -9.39 -13.15 -8.56
N GLU A 42 -10.30 -13.65 -9.39
CA GLU A 42 -9.98 -14.56 -10.51
C GLU A 42 -9.01 -13.92 -11.50
N ARG A 43 -9.24 -12.65 -11.88
CA ARG A 43 -8.30 -11.88 -12.71
C ARG A 43 -6.92 -11.79 -12.05
N LEU A 44 -6.86 -11.49 -10.76
CA LEU A 44 -5.61 -11.41 -10.01
C LEU A 44 -4.86 -12.77 -9.99
N VAL A 45 -5.57 -13.88 -9.76
CA VAL A 45 -4.99 -15.23 -9.66
C VAL A 45 -4.19 -15.61 -10.92
N GLN A 46 -4.61 -15.16 -12.10
CA GLN A 46 -3.88 -15.42 -13.35
C GLN A 46 -2.47 -14.80 -13.38
N HIS A 47 -2.26 -13.72 -12.64
CA HIS A 47 -0.98 -13.03 -12.52
C HIS A 47 -0.11 -13.52 -11.35
N MET A 48 -0.65 -14.39 -10.48
CA MET A 48 0.08 -14.90 -9.34
C MET A 48 1.01 -16.06 -9.74
N ALA A 49 2.19 -16.10 -9.11
CA ALA A 49 3.04 -17.28 -9.10
C ALA A 49 2.25 -18.51 -8.63
N GLU A 50 2.54 -19.69 -9.20
CA GLU A 50 1.75 -20.91 -9.03
C GLU A 50 1.43 -21.23 -7.56
N GLY A 51 2.45 -21.22 -6.68
CA GLY A 51 2.28 -21.50 -5.25
C GLY A 51 1.44 -20.47 -4.49
N ASN A 52 1.19 -19.28 -5.06
CA ASN A 52 0.35 -18.26 -4.46
C ASN A 52 -1.11 -18.31 -4.94
N ARG A 53 -1.40 -18.98 -6.07
CA ARG A 53 -2.75 -19.03 -6.65
C ARG A 53 -3.81 -19.57 -5.68
N PRO A 54 -3.62 -20.71 -4.98
CA PRO A 54 -4.67 -21.27 -4.14
C PRO A 54 -5.04 -20.36 -2.97
N LYS A 55 -4.05 -19.79 -2.27
CA LYS A 55 -4.30 -18.88 -1.14
C LYS A 55 -4.89 -17.55 -1.59
N THR A 56 -4.48 -17.02 -2.75
CA THR A 56 -5.09 -15.82 -3.31
C THR A 56 -6.54 -16.06 -3.70
N ALA A 57 -6.87 -17.22 -4.29
CA ALA A 57 -8.24 -17.56 -4.68
C ALA A 57 -9.18 -17.74 -3.48
N ALA A 58 -8.67 -18.30 -2.38
CA ALA A 58 -9.46 -18.60 -1.18
C ALA A 58 -9.59 -17.43 -0.18
N ALA A 59 -8.86 -16.32 -0.38
CA ALA A 59 -8.89 -15.21 0.57
C ALA A 59 -10.17 -14.38 0.45
N PRO A 60 -10.85 -14.02 1.57
CA PRO A 60 -12.08 -13.21 1.55
C PRO A 60 -11.85 -11.77 1.10
N LEU A 61 -10.60 -11.30 1.22
CA LEU A 61 -10.12 -10.03 0.70
C LEU A 61 -8.63 -10.17 0.35
N VAL A 62 -8.21 -9.62 -0.79
CA VAL A 62 -6.79 -9.51 -1.14
C VAL A 62 -6.42 -8.03 -1.26
N ALA A 63 -5.38 -7.61 -0.54
CA ALA A 63 -4.79 -6.28 -0.68
C ALA A 63 -3.57 -6.35 -1.61
N ILE A 64 -3.58 -5.58 -2.68
CA ILE A 64 -2.41 -5.33 -3.53
C ILE A 64 -1.72 -4.09 -3.01
N LEU A 65 -0.45 -4.23 -2.63
CA LEU A 65 0.38 -3.13 -2.14
C LEU A 65 1.31 -2.70 -3.27
N SER A 66 1.17 -1.46 -3.74
CA SER A 66 2.02 -0.89 -4.79
C SER A 66 2.74 0.36 -4.29
N ALA A 67 3.90 0.63 -4.90
CA ALA A 67 4.65 1.85 -4.68
C ALA A 67 4.28 2.86 -5.77
N ASP A 68 3.86 4.05 -5.36
CA ASP A 68 3.67 5.19 -6.26
C ASP A 68 5.00 5.88 -6.51
N ASN A 69 5.50 5.81 -7.75
CA ASN A 69 6.74 6.47 -8.15
C ASN A 69 6.58 7.98 -8.37
N GLU A 70 5.34 8.48 -8.43
CA GLU A 70 5.05 9.89 -8.59
C GLU A 70 4.57 10.55 -7.29
N PHE A 71 4.77 9.89 -6.14
CA PHE A 71 4.48 10.40 -4.79
C PHE A 71 4.91 11.86 -4.55
N HIS A 72 5.99 12.28 -5.22
CA HIS A 72 6.57 13.62 -5.10
C HIS A 72 5.59 14.75 -5.48
N ASP A 73 4.55 14.45 -6.26
CA ASP A 73 3.49 15.40 -6.60
C ASP A 73 2.68 15.83 -5.36
N GLU A 74 2.61 14.98 -4.34
CA GLU A 74 1.89 15.22 -3.08
C GLU A 74 2.73 15.98 -2.03
N LEU A 75 4.04 16.10 -2.23
CA LEU A 75 4.95 16.70 -1.24
C LEU A 75 4.62 18.16 -0.87
N PRO A 76 4.15 19.04 -1.78
CA PRO A 76 3.72 20.38 -1.38
C PRO A 76 2.63 20.37 -0.31
N GLN A 77 1.75 19.35 -0.30
CA GLN A 77 0.71 19.18 0.70
C GLN A 77 1.20 18.40 1.92
N LEU A 78 1.93 17.30 1.72
CA LEU A 78 2.35 16.40 2.80
C LEU A 78 3.60 16.87 3.56
N PHE A 79 4.41 17.74 2.95
CA PHE A 79 5.66 18.29 3.49
C PHE A 79 5.75 19.82 3.30
N PRO A 80 4.78 20.59 3.82
CA PRO A 80 4.57 21.99 3.45
C PRO A 80 5.65 22.95 3.95
N HIS A 81 6.53 22.52 4.85
CA HIS A 81 7.65 23.34 5.31
C HIS A 81 8.81 23.40 4.30
N PHE A 82 8.84 22.50 3.32
CA PHE A 82 9.78 22.56 2.20
C PHE A 82 9.14 22.07 0.89
N PRO A 83 8.22 22.84 0.30
CA PRO A 83 7.46 22.43 -0.88
C PRO A 83 8.34 22.20 -2.12
N GLN A 84 9.53 22.80 -2.18
CA GLN A 84 10.50 22.59 -3.26
C GLN A 84 11.23 21.24 -3.17
N ALA A 85 11.01 20.44 -2.12
CA ALA A 85 11.63 19.12 -1.97
C ALA A 85 11.35 18.21 -3.18
N LYS A 86 10.17 18.35 -3.80
CA LYS A 86 9.80 17.68 -5.06
C LYS A 86 10.86 17.87 -6.14
N ASP A 87 11.22 19.11 -6.43
CA ASP A 87 12.14 19.43 -7.53
C ASP A 87 13.61 19.29 -7.09
N ALA A 88 13.89 19.59 -5.82
CA ALA A 88 15.25 19.59 -5.27
C ALA A 88 15.82 18.17 -5.11
N PHE A 89 15.00 17.18 -4.78
CA PHE A 89 15.45 15.81 -4.52
C PHE A 89 14.85 14.76 -5.45
N PHE A 90 13.68 15.02 -6.03
CA PHE A 90 12.89 14.00 -6.72
C PHE A 90 12.63 14.33 -8.18
N SER A 91 13.44 15.18 -8.82
CA SER A 91 13.35 15.50 -10.25
C SER A 91 13.71 14.31 -11.14
N GLU A 92 14.61 13.43 -10.70
CA GLU A 92 15.06 12.26 -11.45
C GLU A 92 14.28 10.97 -11.09
N ARG A 93 13.83 10.25 -12.12
CA ARG A 93 13.03 9.02 -11.96
C ARG A 93 13.73 7.93 -11.13
N PRO A 94 15.04 7.60 -11.33
CA PRO A 94 15.70 6.58 -10.51
C PRO A 94 15.73 6.93 -9.01
N VAL A 95 15.83 8.22 -8.67
CA VAL A 95 15.77 8.68 -7.27
C VAL A 95 14.38 8.45 -6.69
N ARG A 96 13.33 8.75 -7.46
CA ARG A 96 11.94 8.49 -7.06
C ARG A 96 11.68 6.99 -6.86
N GLU A 97 12.12 6.14 -7.79
CA GLU A 97 11.92 4.69 -7.70
C GLU A 97 12.61 4.09 -6.46
N GLY A 98 13.84 4.52 -6.17
CA GLY A 98 14.57 4.11 -4.97
C GLY A 98 13.85 4.55 -3.68
N ALA A 99 13.42 5.82 -3.62
CA ALA A 99 12.71 6.36 -2.47
C ALA A 99 11.34 5.68 -2.26
N ALA A 100 10.55 5.53 -3.33
CA ALA A 100 9.24 4.88 -3.31
C ALA A 100 9.36 3.42 -2.88
N THR A 101 10.33 2.68 -3.41
CA THR A 101 10.54 1.26 -3.06
C THR A 101 10.79 1.09 -1.55
N LEU A 102 11.75 1.86 -1.00
CA LEU A 102 12.09 1.76 0.42
C LEU A 102 10.91 2.17 1.32
N ASN A 103 10.27 3.31 1.02
CA ASN A 103 9.24 3.86 1.89
C ASN A 103 7.91 3.09 1.77
N ALA A 104 7.55 2.62 0.58
CA ALA A 104 6.38 1.76 0.40
C ALA A 104 6.58 0.39 1.08
N ALA A 105 7.80 -0.18 1.04
CA ALA A 105 8.11 -1.41 1.76
C ALA A 105 8.01 -1.24 3.29
N LEU A 106 8.49 -0.11 3.83
CA LEU A 106 8.31 0.24 5.24
C LEU A 106 6.83 0.36 5.62
N GLN A 107 6.04 1.07 4.81
CA GLN A 107 4.59 1.19 5.04
C GLN A 107 3.88 -0.16 4.87
N ALA A 108 4.31 -1.03 3.95
CA ALA A 108 3.76 -2.37 3.78
C ALA A 108 4.03 -3.26 5.01
N ALA A 109 5.24 -3.19 5.59
CA ALA A 109 5.53 -3.86 6.85
C ALA A 109 4.62 -3.38 7.99
N TYR A 110 4.42 -2.06 8.09
CA TYR A 110 3.48 -1.46 9.03
C TYR A 110 2.03 -1.91 8.78
N PHE A 111 1.60 -1.97 7.52
CA PHE A 111 0.28 -2.44 7.13
C PHE A 111 0.06 -3.89 7.58
N ILE A 112 1.01 -4.79 7.36
CA ILE A 112 0.92 -6.18 7.80
C ILE A 112 0.80 -6.26 9.33
N VAL A 113 1.54 -5.45 10.08
CA VAL A 113 1.43 -5.38 11.54
C VAL A 113 0.05 -4.86 11.96
N GLY A 114 -0.45 -3.81 11.30
CA GLY A 114 -1.78 -3.25 11.56
C GLY A 114 -2.92 -4.23 11.29
N VAL A 115 -2.85 -4.98 10.18
CA VAL A 115 -3.80 -6.07 9.86
C VAL A 115 -3.82 -7.09 10.99
N ARG A 116 -2.65 -7.50 11.51
CA ARG A 116 -2.58 -8.47 12.62
C ARG A 116 -3.09 -7.91 13.94
N ALA A 117 -2.93 -6.61 14.17
CA ALA A 117 -3.36 -5.94 15.39
C ALA A 117 -4.88 -5.70 15.44
N ALA A 118 -5.53 -5.56 14.28
CA ALA A 118 -6.97 -5.38 14.17
C ALA A 118 -7.80 -6.65 14.51
N GLY A 119 -7.16 -7.83 14.54
CA GLY A 119 -7.82 -9.13 14.78
C GLY A 119 -8.39 -9.76 13.52
#